data_AF-A0A5J6JHG2-F1
#
_entry.id   AF-A0A5J6JHG2-F1
#
_cell.length_a   1.000
_cell.length_b   1.000
_cell.length_c   1.000
_cell.angle_alpha   90.00
_cell.angle_beta   90.00
_cell.angle_gamma   90.00
#
_symmetry.space_group_name_H-M   'P 1'
#
loop_
_entity.id
_entity.type
_entity.pdbx_description
1 polymer ?
#
loop_
_entity_poly.entity_id
_entity_poly.type
_entity_poly.pdbx_seq_one_letter_code
_entity_poly.pdbx_strand_id
1 'polypeptide(L)'
;MQALDGGDGFLAKSAALTGFSEEELRATGMSQEYRAVVRERAGADRYRLFMEEEPCPDRADEGHGPQEARAELADAVIHLWYTGSWPGLDGAAPFTVSARAYAAGLVWRAFGGQPPGVGPGGFGSWAGAPGDVAAGAGAAR
;
A
#
# COMPACT_ATOMS: atom_id res chain seq x y z
N MET A 1 12.33 -22.78 14.95
CA MET A 1 11.43 -22.66 13.78
C MET A 1 10.64 -21.37 13.95
N GLN A 2 11.21 -20.24 13.56
CA GLN A 2 10.63 -18.90 13.70
C GLN A 2 11.02 -18.11 12.44
N ALA A 3 10.08 -17.94 11.50
CA ALA A 3 10.30 -17.13 10.28
C ALA A 3 9.02 -16.83 9.46
N LEU A 4 7.81 -17.13 9.95
CA LEU A 4 6.57 -16.89 9.19
C LEU A 4 5.73 -15.70 9.73
N ASP A 5 5.84 -15.37 11.02
CA ASP A 5 4.89 -14.43 11.65
C ASP A 5 5.03 -12.96 11.19
N GLY A 6 6.22 -12.52 10.78
CA GLY A 6 6.44 -11.12 10.42
C GLY A 6 5.88 -10.72 9.06
N GLY A 7 5.67 -11.68 8.15
CA GLY A 7 5.14 -11.43 6.81
C GLY A 7 3.62 -11.23 6.81
N ASP A 8 2.93 -12.08 7.56
CA ASP A 8 1.48 -12.07 7.66
C ASP A 8 0.97 -10.84 8.43
N GLY A 9 1.69 -10.39 9.48
CA GLY A 9 1.32 -9.16 10.19
C GLY A 9 1.33 -7.90 9.31
N PHE A 10 2.31 -7.77 8.39
CA PHE A 10 2.33 -6.62 7.48
C PHE A 10 1.19 -6.66 6.47
N LEU A 11 0.82 -7.85 6.01
CA LEU A 11 -0.31 -8.05 5.10
C LEU A 11 -1.64 -7.75 5.79
N ALA A 12 -1.87 -8.26 7.00
CA ALA A 12 -3.06 -7.97 7.80
C ALA A 12 -3.23 -6.45 8.01
N LYS A 13 -2.13 -5.77 8.38
CA LYS A 13 -2.16 -4.31 8.56
C LYS A 13 -2.39 -3.55 7.26
N SER A 14 -1.77 -4.00 6.17
CA SER A 14 -1.98 -3.41 4.84
C SER A 14 -3.41 -3.63 4.33
N ALA A 15 -4.01 -4.77 4.65
CA ALA A 15 -5.40 -5.09 4.30
C ALA A 15 -6.36 -4.13 5.01
N ALA A 16 -6.16 -3.91 6.30
CA ALA A 16 -6.94 -2.94 7.08
C ALA A 16 -6.82 -1.50 6.54
N LEU A 17 -5.63 -1.09 6.07
CA LEU A 17 -5.39 0.25 5.54
C LEU A 17 -5.94 0.47 4.12
N THR A 18 -5.94 -0.55 3.28
CA THR A 18 -6.28 -0.44 1.85
C THR A 18 -7.70 -0.89 1.53
N GLY A 19 -8.33 -1.66 2.40
CA GLY A 19 -9.64 -2.27 2.16
C GLY A 19 -9.62 -3.51 1.26
N PHE A 20 -8.44 -3.95 0.79
CA PHE A 20 -8.25 -5.20 0.06
C PHE A 20 -7.90 -6.34 1.03
N SER A 21 -8.33 -7.57 0.72
CA SER A 21 -7.98 -8.74 1.51
C SER A 21 -6.49 -9.09 1.42
N GLU A 22 -5.98 -9.79 2.43
CA GLU A 22 -4.59 -10.29 2.40
C GLU A 22 -4.30 -11.19 1.20
N GLU A 23 -5.29 -11.95 0.74
CA GLU A 23 -5.19 -12.79 -0.46
C GLU A 23 -5.02 -11.93 -1.71
N GLU A 24 -5.81 -10.86 -1.87
CA GLU A 24 -5.70 -9.93 -2.99
C GLU A 24 -4.38 -9.17 -3.00
N LEU A 25 -3.88 -8.79 -1.82
CA LEU A 25 -2.57 -8.17 -1.65
C LEU A 25 -1.45 -9.17 -1.98
N ARG A 26 -1.54 -10.42 -1.53
CA ARG A 26 -0.58 -11.48 -1.86
C ARG A 26 -0.57 -11.81 -3.35
N ALA A 27 -1.73 -11.78 -4.01
CA ALA A 27 -1.88 -12.03 -5.44
C ALA A 27 -1.18 -10.97 -6.33
N THR A 28 -0.86 -9.78 -5.81
CA THR A 28 0.00 -8.81 -6.52
C THR A 28 1.44 -9.34 -6.72
N GLY A 29 1.88 -10.25 -5.84
CA GLY A 29 3.27 -10.68 -5.72
C GLY A 29 4.23 -9.59 -5.24
N MET A 30 3.73 -8.45 -4.74
CA MET A 30 4.53 -7.31 -4.27
C MET A 30 4.76 -7.30 -2.75
N SER A 31 4.10 -8.18 -2.00
CA SER A 31 4.05 -8.13 -0.53
C SER A 31 5.44 -8.09 0.12
N GLN A 32 6.37 -8.92 -0.36
CA GLN A 32 7.73 -8.97 0.20
C GLN A 32 8.55 -7.72 -0.17
N GLU A 33 8.43 -7.26 -1.42
CA GLU A 33 9.16 -6.09 -1.94
C GLU A 33 8.68 -4.81 -1.25
N TYR A 34 7.37 -4.61 -1.10
CA TYR A 34 6.81 -3.48 -0.37
C TYR A 34 7.17 -3.52 1.11
N ARG A 35 7.11 -4.70 1.75
CA ARG A 35 7.56 -4.82 3.14
C ARG A 35 9.04 -4.44 3.29
N ALA A 36 9.89 -4.83 2.34
CA ALA A 36 11.31 -4.46 2.36
C ALA A 36 11.49 -2.93 2.22
N VAL A 37 10.82 -2.31 1.26
CA VAL A 37 10.85 -0.84 1.05
C VAL A 37 10.40 -0.12 2.31
N VAL A 38 9.26 -0.52 2.89
CA VAL A 38 8.71 0.13 4.09
C VAL A 38 9.69 0.01 5.26
N ARG A 39 10.29 -1.17 5.49
CA ARG A 39 11.28 -1.37 6.56
C ARG A 39 12.55 -0.55 6.37
N GLU A 40 13.05 -0.48 5.14
CA GLU A 40 14.26 0.27 4.81
C GLU A 40 14.02 1.77 4.97
N ARG A 41 12.92 2.28 4.43
CA ARG A 41 12.64 3.73 4.37
C ARG A 41 12.12 4.30 5.68
N ALA A 42 11.34 3.53 6.44
CA ALA A 42 10.88 3.96 7.76
C ALA A 42 11.98 3.86 8.83
N GLY A 43 12.95 2.96 8.65
CA GLY A 43 13.86 2.56 9.72
C GLY A 43 13.19 1.65 10.75
N ALA A 44 14.02 1.02 11.60
CA ALA A 44 13.57 -0.03 12.51
C ALA A 44 12.54 0.45 13.55
N ASP A 45 12.77 1.62 14.16
CA ASP A 45 11.92 2.13 15.24
C ASP A 45 10.54 2.54 14.74
N ARG A 46 10.49 3.30 13.64
CA ARG A 46 9.23 3.74 13.03
C ARG A 46 8.44 2.55 12.47
N TYR A 47 9.13 1.57 11.87
CA TYR A 47 8.48 0.33 11.44
C TYR A 47 7.91 -0.46 12.61
N ARG A 48 8.64 -0.60 13.72
CA ARG A 48 8.15 -1.27 14.93
C ARG A 48 6.89 -0.57 15.47
N LEU A 49 6.95 0.75 15.66
CA LEU A 49 5.80 1.55 16.12
C LEU A 49 4.59 1.44 15.18
N PHE A 50 4.85 1.33 13.88
CA PHE A 50 3.79 1.10 12.91
C PHE A 50 3.19 -0.30 13.03
N MET A 51 3.97 -1.32 13.36
CA MET A 51 3.46 -2.70 13.51
C MET A 51 2.73 -2.94 14.84
N GLU A 52 2.95 -2.10 15.85
CA GLU A 52 2.27 -2.21 17.14
C GLU A 52 0.78 -1.80 17.01
N GLU A 53 -0.12 -2.74 17.29
CA GLU A 53 -1.54 -2.46 17.51
C GLU A 53 -1.70 -1.81 18.89
N GLU A 54 -2.01 -0.52 18.88
CA GLU A 54 -2.99 0.17 19.72
C GLU A 54 -2.78 1.69 19.50
N PRO A 55 -3.85 2.49 19.31
CA PRO A 55 -3.79 3.91 19.56
C PRO A 55 -3.86 4.12 21.08
N CYS A 56 -2.78 4.62 21.70
CA CYS A 56 -2.92 5.21 23.04
C CYS A 56 -3.68 6.53 22.88
N PRO A 57 -4.86 6.71 23.47
CA PRO A 57 -5.55 7.98 23.39
C PRO A 57 -4.84 8.98 24.31
N ASP A 58 -4.64 10.17 23.76
CA ASP A 58 -4.37 11.43 24.44
C ASP A 58 -2.95 11.64 25.01
N ARG A 59 -2.13 12.32 24.19
CA ARG A 59 -1.44 13.54 24.64
C ARG A 59 -1.51 14.56 23.52
N ALA A 60 -2.20 15.67 23.77
CA ALA A 60 -1.90 16.93 23.09
C ALA A 60 -0.45 17.30 23.40
N ASP A 61 0.46 17.03 22.47
CA ASP A 61 1.82 17.53 22.51
C ASP A 61 2.08 18.24 21.18
N GLU A 62 2.46 19.51 21.26
CA GLU A 62 2.74 20.36 20.10
C GLU A 62 4.11 19.95 19.51
N GLY A 63 4.10 18.90 18.70
CA GLY A 63 5.26 18.39 17.96
C GLY A 63 4.89 17.16 17.13
N HIS A 64 5.74 16.78 16.17
CA HIS A 64 5.58 15.55 15.37
C HIS A 64 5.72 14.31 16.25
N GLY A 65 4.66 13.97 16.98
CA GLY A 65 4.65 12.88 17.94
C GLY A 65 4.70 11.50 17.27
N PRO A 66 4.90 10.43 18.05
CA PRO A 66 4.90 9.05 17.53
C PRO A 66 3.64 8.69 16.73
N GLN A 67 2.51 9.29 17.08
CA GLN A 67 1.24 9.12 16.39
C GLN A 67 1.25 9.74 14.99
N GLU A 68 1.82 10.94 14.82
CA GLU A 68 1.95 11.59 13.51
C GLU A 68 2.93 10.83 12.62
N ALA A 69 4.07 10.40 13.17
CA ALA A 69 5.02 9.55 12.45
C ALA A 69 4.39 8.21 12.02
N ARG A 70 3.48 7.67 12.83
CA ARG A 70 2.71 6.46 12.48
C ARG A 70 1.69 6.73 11.38
N ALA A 71 0.99 7.86 11.44
CA ALA A 71 0.02 8.27 10.44
C ALA A 71 0.68 8.53 9.08
N GLU A 72 1.76 9.30 9.03
CA GLU A 72 2.51 9.55 7.79
C GLU A 72 3.07 8.24 7.19
N LEU A 73 3.50 7.28 8.03
CA LEU A 73 3.91 5.97 7.54
C LEU A 73 2.73 5.14 7.02
N ALA A 74 1.56 5.22 7.65
CA ALA A 74 0.35 4.58 7.15
C ALA A 74 -0.07 5.15 5.78
N ASP A 75 -0.04 6.47 5.63
CA ASP A 75 -0.31 7.16 4.37
C ASP A 75 0.70 6.77 3.29
N ALA A 76 1.98 6.65 3.66
CA ALA A 76 3.02 6.20 2.75
C ALA A 76 2.83 4.74 2.30
N VAL A 77 2.37 3.86 3.20
CA VAL A 77 2.03 2.46 2.87
C VAL A 77 0.80 2.40 1.96
N ILE A 78 -0.24 3.18 2.23
CA ILE A 78 -1.43 3.27 1.36
C ILE A 78 -1.02 3.75 -0.02
N HIS A 79 -0.26 4.85 -0.10
CA HIS A 79 0.23 5.39 -1.36
C HIS A 79 1.03 4.34 -2.14
N LEU A 80 1.95 3.64 -1.46
CA LEU A 80 2.76 2.57 -2.06
C LEU A 80 1.90 1.46 -2.66
N TRP A 81 0.90 0.98 -1.94
CA TRP A 81 0.00 -0.07 -2.45
C TRP A 81 -0.82 0.39 -3.65
N TYR A 82 -1.33 1.62 -3.62
CA TYR A 82 -2.17 2.13 -4.70
C TYR A 82 -1.38 2.47 -5.96
N THR A 83 -0.18 3.04 -5.84
CA THR A 83 0.56 3.58 -6.99
C THR A 83 1.79 2.77 -7.41
N GLY A 84 2.29 1.91 -6.52
CA GLY A 84 3.58 1.23 -6.69
C GLY A 84 4.80 2.14 -6.50
N SER A 85 4.59 3.37 -6.01
CA SER A 85 5.64 4.34 -5.73
C SER A 85 5.74 4.62 -4.24
N TRP A 86 6.95 4.83 -3.74
CA TRP A 86 7.15 5.36 -2.40
C TRP A 86 7.05 6.89 -2.45
N PRO A 87 6.22 7.54 -1.61
CA PRO A 87 6.07 9.00 -1.65
C PRO A 87 7.24 9.76 -1.01
N GLY A 88 8.08 9.07 -0.21
CA GLY A 88 9.05 9.71 0.67
C GLY A 88 8.45 10.00 2.04
N LEU A 89 9.31 10.00 3.07
CA LEU A 89 8.99 10.46 4.42
C LEU A 89 9.88 11.67 4.72
N ASP A 90 9.44 12.56 5.60
CA ASP A 90 10.26 13.69 6.07
C ASP A 90 10.80 14.56 4.91
N GLY A 91 10.02 14.67 3.82
CA GLY A 91 10.39 15.44 2.61
C GLY A 91 11.37 14.74 1.67
N ALA A 92 11.68 13.46 1.86
CA ALA A 92 12.46 12.68 0.91
C ALA A 92 11.77 12.61 -0.47
N ALA A 93 12.55 12.54 -1.54
CA ALA A 93 12.01 12.48 -2.90
C ALA A 93 11.25 11.17 -3.16
N PRO A 94 10.12 11.21 -3.89
CA PRO A 94 9.38 10.01 -4.25
C PRO A 94 10.12 9.18 -5.31
N PHE A 95 9.87 7.88 -5.34
CA PHE A 95 10.40 6.99 -6.37
C PHE A 95 9.44 5.81 -6.65
N THR A 96 9.37 5.34 -7.90
CA THR A 96 8.68 4.09 -8.24
C THR A 96 9.56 2.91 -7.86
N VAL A 97 9.01 1.95 -7.11
CA VAL A 97 9.79 0.82 -6.59
C VAL A 97 10.34 -0.04 -7.73
N SER A 98 9.49 -0.36 -8.70
CA SER A 98 9.86 -1.09 -9.92
C SER A 98 8.78 -0.97 -10.99
N ALA A 99 9.08 -1.33 -12.24
CA ALA A 99 8.08 -1.40 -13.29
C ALA A 99 6.94 -2.39 -12.94
N ARG A 100 7.28 -3.47 -12.23
CA ARG A 100 6.31 -4.44 -11.70
C ARG A 100 5.42 -3.80 -10.64
N ALA A 101 5.98 -2.98 -9.74
CA ALA A 101 5.21 -2.26 -8.73
C ALA A 101 4.17 -1.33 -9.36
N TYR A 102 4.55 -0.57 -10.39
CA TYR A 102 3.63 0.28 -11.15
C TYR A 102 2.49 -0.54 -11.78
N ALA A 103 2.83 -1.67 -12.41
CA ALA A 103 1.85 -2.56 -13.02
C ALA A 103 0.89 -3.20 -11.98
N ALA A 104 1.37 -3.42 -10.76
CA ALA A 104 0.62 -4.07 -9.69
C ALA A 104 -0.19 -3.10 -8.81
N GLY A 105 -0.12 -1.79 -9.06
CA GLY A 105 -0.80 -0.77 -8.25
C GLY A 105 -2.30 -1.04 -8.11
N LEU A 106 -2.81 -0.98 -6.87
CA LEU A 106 -4.23 -1.26 -6.59
C LEU A 106 -5.19 -0.25 -7.23
N VAL A 107 -4.69 0.94 -7.60
CA VAL A 107 -5.47 1.96 -8.31
C VAL A 107 -6.09 1.42 -9.61
N TRP A 108 -5.39 0.52 -10.31
CA TRP A 108 -5.89 -0.06 -11.56
C TRP A 108 -7.08 -0.98 -11.32
N ARG A 109 -7.02 -1.81 -10.26
CA ARG A 109 -8.13 -2.67 -9.85
C ARG A 109 -9.32 -1.86 -9.36
N ALA A 110 -9.08 -0.82 -8.57
CA ALA A 110 -10.13 0.04 -8.04
C ALA A 110 -10.92 0.75 -9.17
N PHE A 111 -10.24 1.13 -10.25
CA PHE A 111 -10.87 1.69 -11.44
C PHE A 111 -11.39 0.65 -12.45
N GLY A 112 -11.21 -0.66 -12.19
CA GLY A 112 -11.60 -1.72 -13.14
C GLY A 112 -10.80 -1.71 -14.45
N GLY A 113 -9.62 -1.09 -14.45
CA GLY A 113 -8.79 -0.86 -15.64
C GLY A 113 -7.45 -1.61 -15.61
N GLN A 114 -6.69 -1.42 -16.68
CA GLN A 114 -5.33 -1.96 -16.82
C GLN A 114 -4.31 -0.81 -16.77
N PRO A 115 -3.10 -1.01 -16.20
CA PRO A 115 -2.08 0.03 -16.18
C PRO A 115 -1.69 0.43 -17.62
N PRO A 116 -1.59 1.75 -17.91
CA PRO A 116 -1.04 2.23 -19.16
C PRO A 116 0.36 1.65 -19.44
N GLY A 117 0.63 1.23 -20.68
CA GLY A 117 1.96 0.78 -21.11
C GLY A 117 2.41 -0.60 -20.63
N VAL A 118 1.57 -1.34 -19.88
CA VAL A 118 1.89 -2.70 -19.38
C VAL A 118 1.37 -3.82 -20.30
N GLY A 119 0.47 -3.50 -21.23
CA GLY A 119 -0.04 -4.43 -22.23
C GLY A 119 -0.44 -3.72 -23.53
N PRO A 120 -0.82 -4.47 -24.57
CA PRO A 120 -1.28 -3.89 -25.83
C PRO A 120 -2.63 -3.21 -25.64
N GLY A 121 -2.62 -1.98 -25.13
CA GLY A 121 -3.74 -1.05 -25.26
C GLY A 121 -3.81 -0.67 -26.73
N GLY A 122 -4.63 -1.38 -27.51
CA GLY A 122 -4.82 -1.08 -28.92
C GLY A 122 -5.33 0.36 -29.11
N PHE A 123 -5.07 0.92 -30.29
CA PHE A 123 -5.72 2.16 -30.72
C PHE A 123 -7.25 2.01 -30.59
N GLY A 124 -7.91 3.00 -29.99
CA GLY A 124 -9.36 2.97 -29.76
C GLY A 124 -9.83 2.23 -28.49
N SER A 125 -8.91 1.76 -27.64
CA SER A 125 -9.26 1.21 -26.30
C SER A 125 -10.03 2.18 -25.39
N TRP A 126 -9.99 3.47 -25.72
CA TRP A 126 -10.69 4.56 -25.01
C TRP A 126 -11.99 5.00 -25.72
N ALA A 127 -12.39 4.36 -26.81
CA ALA A 127 -13.56 4.78 -27.60
C ALA A 127 -14.90 4.28 -27.04
N GLY A 128 -14.89 3.22 -26.22
CA GLY A 128 -16.07 2.71 -25.54
C GLY A 128 -16.31 3.41 -24.21
N ALA A 129 -17.57 3.46 -23.77
CA ALA A 129 -17.88 3.86 -22.40
C ALA A 129 -17.26 2.85 -21.41
N PRO A 130 -16.75 3.30 -20.25
CA PRO A 130 -16.28 2.39 -19.21
C PRO A 130 -17.42 1.45 -18.78
N GLY A 131 -17.10 0.16 -18.62
CA GLY A 131 -18.05 -0.82 -18.07
C GLY A 131 -18.30 -0.57 -16.58
N ASP A 132 -19.36 -1.19 -16.05
CA ASP A 132 -19.59 -1.19 -14.61
C ASP A 132 -18.38 -1.77 -13.86
N VAL A 133 -17.92 -1.06 -12.82
CA VAL A 133 -16.85 -1.56 -11.96
C VAL A 133 -17.39 -2.77 -11.20
N ALA A 134 -16.86 -3.96 -11.46
CA ALA A 134 -17.19 -5.14 -10.68
C ALA A 134 -16.94 -4.84 -9.20
N ALA A 135 -17.95 -5.04 -8.35
CA ALA A 135 -17.89 -4.78 -6.93
C ALA A 135 -16.80 -5.64 -6.26
N GLY A 136 -15.59 -5.08 -6.17
CA GLY A 136 -14.43 -5.63 -5.48
C GLY A 136 -13.99 -4.76 -4.30
N ALA A 137 -14.90 -3.95 -3.76
CA ALA A 137 -14.67 -3.16 -2.55
C ALA A 137 -15.85 -3.39 -1.60
N GLY A 138 -15.67 -4.29 -0.63
CA GLY A 138 -16.62 -4.50 0.46
C GLY A 138 -17.53 -5.72 0.30
N ALA A 139 -16.96 -6.91 0.53
CA ALA A 139 -17.75 -8.07 0.95
C ALA A 139 -17.02 -8.84 2.06
N ALA A 140 -16.70 -8.15 3.14
CA ALA A 140 -16.53 -8.78 4.45
C ALA A 140 -17.75 -8.40 5.28
N ARG A 141 -18.64 -9.38 5.50
CA ARG A 141 -19.69 -9.36 6.53
C ARG A 141 -19.23 -10.22 7.68
#